data_AF-A0A521KIP5-F1
#
_entry.id   AF-A0A521KIP5-F1
#
_cell.length_a   1.000
_cell.length_b   1.000
_cell.length_c   1.000
_cell.angle_alpha   90.00
_cell.angle_beta   90.00
_cell.angle_gamma   90.00
#
_symmetry.space_group_name_H-M   'P 1'
#
loop_
_entity.id
_entity.type
_entity.pdbx_description
1 polymer ?
#
loop_
_entity_poly.entity_id
_entity_poly.type
_entity_poly.pdbx_seq_one_letter_code
_entity_poly.pdbx_strand_id
1 'polypeptide(L)'
;MSARTILRTALGAALALGAFAGLGCPATHEAEPRDPDKLAALEHWRSLEPEQQGELERRYDSLRELSEAEHAELVAKKQRLDAELERAESELSADERARLEPLDPHARRAVLRELVFAQRRERGLLRRAQVPSHFVQELEGAPPHDRERRFHELRDKLRKEAPEQALRRLGERLGRDAAEIERALQADPPQRLETLRAWRREQLVRDFEQRGLPPFLERAEWDELCKLDDEAFWREFESRRPREPWCDPKSRGGREPREGRESRDSHGRGGPARRGGGQRAPDGARNAQHDGPPLCPTLDDLLELRALPQAERRDAIGERVRERALQWFEQRGTLDEARLAELRSLRGEAFFERLRELLRETRKPV
;
A
#
# COMPACT_ATOMS: atom_id res chain seq x y z
N MET A 1 20.18 8.09 -30.75
CA MET A 1 21.22 7.90 -29.71
C MET A 1 20.62 6.99 -28.64
N SER A 2 21.20 5.81 -28.45
CA SER A 2 20.56 4.67 -27.78
C SER A 2 20.91 4.63 -26.28
N ALA A 3 19.95 4.23 -25.45
CA ALA A 3 20.04 4.12 -23.98
C ALA A 3 21.13 3.15 -23.47
N ARG A 4 21.89 2.51 -24.37
CA ARG A 4 23.02 1.61 -24.07
C ARG A 4 24.31 2.33 -23.67
N THR A 5 24.45 3.65 -23.87
CA THR A 5 25.70 4.36 -23.59
C THR A 5 25.79 4.94 -22.18
N ILE A 6 24.67 5.20 -21.49
CA ILE A 6 24.67 5.85 -20.17
C ILE A 6 24.92 4.86 -19.01
N LEU A 7 24.66 3.56 -19.19
CA LEU A 7 24.81 2.56 -18.11
C LEU A 7 26.21 1.93 -18.02
N ARG A 8 27.12 2.19 -19.00
CA ARG A 8 28.47 1.62 -19.00
C ARG A 8 29.54 2.49 -18.32
N THR A 9 29.25 3.76 -18.05
CA THR A 9 30.20 4.68 -17.41
C THR A 9 30.16 4.68 -15.87
N ALA A 10 29.21 3.99 -15.23
CA ALA A 10 29.10 3.95 -13.77
C ALA A 10 29.55 2.64 -13.10
N LEU A 11 29.94 1.61 -13.87
CA LEU A 11 30.18 0.26 -13.31
C LEU A 11 31.50 -0.41 -13.75
N GLY A 12 32.52 0.38 -14.11
CA GLY A 12 33.78 -0.13 -14.67
C GLY A 12 35.03 0.58 -14.17
N ALA A 13 35.19 0.78 -12.86
CA ALA A 13 36.41 1.37 -12.28
C ALA A 13 36.99 0.57 -11.11
N ALA A 14 36.74 -0.74 -11.06
CA ALA A 14 37.44 -1.65 -10.16
C ALA A 14 37.61 -2.99 -10.87
N LEU A 15 38.77 -3.17 -11.52
CA LEU A 15 39.46 -4.43 -11.86
C LEU A 15 40.32 -4.25 -13.12
N ALA A 16 41.47 -3.58 -12.97
CA ALA A 16 42.59 -3.70 -13.90
C ALA A 16 43.87 -3.17 -13.23
N LEU A 17 44.36 -3.89 -12.22
CA LEU A 17 45.73 -3.75 -11.72
C LEU A 17 46.41 -5.11 -11.84
N GLY A 18 47.05 -5.32 -12.99
CA GLY A 18 47.76 -6.55 -13.32
C GLY A 18 48.69 -6.34 -14.51
N ALA A 19 49.87 -5.77 -14.23
CA ALA A 19 51.12 -5.86 -14.99
C ALA A 19 51.10 -5.56 -16.50
N PHE A 20 51.32 -4.28 -16.85
CA PHE A 20 52.06 -3.91 -18.07
C PHE A 20 53.04 -2.79 -17.73
N ALA A 21 54.32 -3.15 -17.64
CA ALA A 21 55.42 -2.20 -17.64
C ALA A 21 55.76 -1.89 -19.10
N GLY A 22 55.61 -0.63 -19.52
CA GLY A 22 56.04 -0.19 -20.85
C GLY A 22 55.40 1.10 -21.33
N LEU A 23 56.14 2.20 -21.18
CA LEU A 23 56.09 3.44 -21.97
C LEU A 23 54.84 4.34 -21.84
N GLY A 24 54.97 5.35 -20.97
CA GLY A 24 54.96 6.75 -21.41
C GLY A 24 53.68 7.32 -22.03
N CYS A 25 52.66 7.55 -21.21
CA CYS A 25 51.76 8.69 -21.37
C CYS A 25 51.40 9.22 -19.98
N PRO A 26 51.83 10.44 -19.58
CA PRO A 26 51.26 11.10 -18.43
C PRO A 26 49.86 11.58 -18.83
N ALA A 27 48.92 10.66 -18.91
CA ALA A 27 47.53 11.02 -18.77
C ALA A 27 47.41 11.56 -17.35
N THR A 28 47.35 12.88 -17.23
CA THR A 28 46.74 13.54 -16.08
C THR A 28 45.34 12.96 -15.96
N HIS A 29 45.23 11.87 -15.20
CA HIS A 29 43.99 11.39 -14.66
C HIS A 29 43.49 12.54 -13.78
N GLU A 30 42.71 13.43 -14.38
CA GLU A 30 41.85 14.35 -13.65
C GLU A 30 41.13 13.48 -12.62
N ALA A 31 41.46 13.71 -11.36
CA ALA A 31 40.83 13.03 -10.25
C ALA A 31 39.34 13.34 -10.37
N GLU A 32 38.56 12.37 -10.84
CA GLU A 32 37.10 12.47 -10.85
C GLU A 32 36.68 13.00 -9.47
N PRO A 33 35.86 14.06 -9.41
CA PRO A 33 35.39 14.58 -8.13
C PRO A 33 34.81 13.40 -7.35
N ARG A 34 35.49 13.06 -6.25
CA ARG A 34 35.14 11.91 -5.42
C ARG A 34 33.78 12.22 -4.83
N ASP A 35 32.77 11.61 -5.43
CA ASP A 35 31.40 11.64 -4.97
C ASP A 35 31.38 11.38 -3.46
N PRO A 36 30.96 12.36 -2.63
CA PRO A 36 31.00 12.23 -1.17
C PRO A 36 30.21 11.01 -0.69
N ASP A 37 29.17 10.60 -1.43
CA ASP A 37 28.38 9.42 -1.12
C ASP A 37 29.20 8.13 -1.32
N LYS A 38 30.06 8.08 -2.35
CA LYS A 38 30.96 6.95 -2.58
C LYS A 38 32.03 6.85 -1.50
N LEU A 39 32.55 7.99 -1.02
CA LEU A 39 33.52 8.01 0.07
C LEU A 39 32.89 7.53 1.38
N ALA A 40 31.71 8.04 1.73
CA ALA A 40 30.97 7.57 2.90
C ALA A 40 30.63 6.07 2.82
N ALA A 41 30.25 5.58 1.64
CA ALA A 41 30.01 4.15 1.43
C ALA A 41 31.28 3.28 1.59
N LEU A 42 32.44 3.77 1.14
CA LEU A 42 33.72 3.08 1.31
C LEU A 42 34.19 3.09 2.78
N GLU A 43 33.99 4.20 3.48
CA GLU A 43 34.28 4.28 4.92
C GLU A 43 33.38 3.33 5.71
N HIS A 44 32.09 3.32 5.40
CA HIS A 44 31.15 2.36 5.97
C HIS A 44 31.57 0.92 5.68
N TRP A 45 31.90 0.58 4.44
CA TRP A 45 32.41 -0.74 4.07
C TRP A 45 33.61 -1.17 4.92
N ARG A 46 34.59 -0.28 5.08
CA ARG A 46 35.80 -0.54 5.87
C ARG A 46 35.53 -0.71 7.36
N SER A 47 34.44 -0.14 7.87
CA SER A 47 34.03 -0.27 9.27
C SER A 47 33.30 -1.58 9.57
N LEU A 48 32.88 -2.34 8.55
CA LEU A 48 32.19 -3.61 8.72
C LEU A 48 33.15 -4.73 9.12
N GLU A 49 32.64 -5.66 9.93
CA GLU A 49 33.36 -6.89 10.26
C GLU A 49 33.56 -7.77 9.01
N PRO A 50 34.64 -8.59 8.93
CA PRO A 50 34.91 -9.44 7.77
C PRO A 50 33.75 -10.35 7.37
N GLU A 51 32.97 -10.84 8.34
CA GLU A 51 31.78 -11.66 8.08
C GLU A 51 30.68 -10.87 7.36
N GLN A 52 30.47 -9.60 7.76
CA GLN A 52 29.49 -8.70 7.15
C GLN A 52 29.93 -8.28 5.75
N GLN A 53 31.22 -8.01 5.56
CA GLN A 53 31.80 -7.76 4.23
C GLN A 53 31.56 -8.96 3.31
N GLY A 54 31.89 -10.17 3.75
CA GLY A 54 31.66 -11.39 2.98
C GLY A 54 30.18 -11.65 2.65
N GLU A 55 29.25 -11.29 3.55
CA GLU A 55 27.82 -11.38 3.25
C GLU A 55 27.40 -10.39 2.16
N LEU A 56 27.87 -9.15 2.23
CA LEU A 56 27.57 -8.13 1.23
C LEU A 56 28.18 -8.45 -0.14
N GLU A 57 29.40 -9.01 -0.19
CA GLU A 57 30.02 -9.53 -1.40
C GLU A 57 29.13 -10.60 -2.05
N ARG A 58 28.72 -11.63 -1.29
CA ARG A 58 27.82 -12.67 -1.80
C ARG A 58 26.51 -12.10 -2.34
N ARG A 59 25.91 -11.13 -1.65
CA ARG A 59 24.69 -10.45 -2.12
C ARG A 59 24.93 -9.67 -3.41
N TYR A 60 26.08 -9.00 -3.54
CA TYR A 60 26.44 -8.28 -4.74
C TYR A 60 26.65 -9.23 -5.93
N ASP A 61 27.33 -10.36 -5.71
CA ASP A 61 27.51 -11.39 -6.75
C ASP A 61 26.17 -11.99 -7.19
N SER A 62 25.27 -12.31 -6.24
CA SER A 62 23.91 -12.74 -6.56
C SER A 62 23.13 -11.70 -7.37
N LEU A 63 23.33 -10.40 -7.09
CA LEU A 63 22.71 -9.33 -7.88
C LEU A 63 23.30 -9.24 -9.29
N ARG A 64 24.60 -9.51 -9.46
CA ARG A 64 25.26 -9.50 -10.78
C ARG A 64 24.85 -10.67 -11.68
N GLU A 65 24.45 -11.79 -11.08
CA GLU A 65 24.00 -12.99 -11.79
C GLU A 65 22.56 -12.87 -12.31
N LEU A 66 21.82 -11.83 -11.92
CA LEU A 66 20.46 -11.61 -12.38
C LEU A 66 20.43 -11.27 -13.89
N SER A 67 19.40 -11.76 -14.56
CA SER A 67 19.09 -11.38 -15.93
C SER A 67 18.67 -9.91 -16.03
N GLU A 68 18.74 -9.31 -17.23
CA GLU A 68 18.28 -7.93 -17.47
C GLU A 68 16.80 -7.73 -17.06
N ALA A 69 15.97 -8.77 -17.25
CA ALA A 69 14.56 -8.74 -16.88
C ALA A 69 14.37 -8.70 -15.35
N GLU A 70 15.11 -9.52 -14.60
CA GLU A 70 15.10 -9.52 -13.14
C GLU A 70 15.63 -8.21 -12.56
N HIS A 71 16.69 -7.66 -13.15
CA HIS A 71 17.19 -6.33 -12.81
C HIS A 71 16.13 -5.24 -13.01
N ALA A 72 15.44 -5.24 -14.16
CA ALA A 72 14.37 -4.29 -14.41
C ALA A 72 13.22 -4.44 -13.40
N GLU A 73 12.89 -5.67 -13.00
CA GLU A 73 11.88 -5.93 -11.98
C GLU A 73 12.31 -5.40 -10.60
N LEU A 74 13.57 -5.60 -10.20
CA LEU A 74 14.11 -5.06 -8.95
C LEU A 74 14.11 -3.53 -8.94
N VAL A 75 14.49 -2.88 -10.04
CA VAL A 75 14.41 -1.42 -10.17
C VAL A 75 12.97 -0.94 -10.03
N ALA A 76 12.02 -1.61 -10.70
CA ALA A 76 10.60 -1.28 -10.58
C ALA A 76 10.06 -1.54 -9.17
N LYS A 77 10.55 -2.56 -8.44
CA LYS A 77 10.21 -2.79 -7.02
C LYS A 77 10.77 -1.68 -6.13
N LYS A 78 12.00 -1.24 -6.36
CA LYS A 78 12.63 -0.12 -5.63
C LYS A 78 11.85 1.18 -5.84
N GLN A 79 11.57 1.57 -7.09
CA GLN A 79 10.80 2.77 -7.41
C GLN A 79 9.41 2.77 -6.77
N ARG A 80 8.75 1.61 -6.74
CA ARG A 80 7.46 1.45 -6.04
C ARG A 80 7.59 1.64 -4.53
N LEU A 81 8.65 1.12 -3.91
CA LEU A 81 8.91 1.33 -2.49
C LEU A 81 9.21 2.81 -2.21
N ASP A 82 10.04 3.46 -3.02
CA ASP A 82 10.37 4.89 -2.87
C ASP A 82 9.11 5.76 -2.92
N ALA A 83 8.26 5.55 -3.93
CA ALA A 83 6.99 6.26 -4.06
C ALA A 83 6.02 6.00 -2.88
N GLU A 84 6.10 4.83 -2.24
CA GLU A 84 5.31 4.54 -1.05
C GLU A 84 5.88 5.18 0.22
N LEU A 85 7.22 5.29 0.33
CA LEU A 85 7.86 5.99 1.44
C LEU A 85 7.58 7.49 1.38
N GLU A 86 7.74 8.10 0.19
CA GLU A 86 7.41 9.51 -0.04
C GLU A 86 5.94 9.80 0.29
N ARG A 87 5.04 8.91 -0.12
CA ARG A 87 3.61 9.02 0.24
C ARG A 87 3.39 8.88 1.74
N ALA A 88 3.99 7.88 2.37
CA ALA A 88 3.84 7.69 3.81
C ALA A 88 4.31 8.93 4.58
N GLU A 89 5.43 9.55 4.16
CA GLU A 89 5.96 10.78 4.75
C GLU A 89 5.04 11.99 4.51
N SER A 90 4.43 12.13 3.32
CA SER A 90 3.52 13.24 3.03
C SER A 90 2.17 13.12 3.75
N GLU A 91 1.74 11.90 4.06
CA GLU A 91 0.53 11.59 4.84
C GLU A 91 0.71 11.83 6.35
N LEU A 92 1.95 11.99 6.85
CA LEU A 92 2.21 12.28 8.26
C LEU A 92 1.67 13.65 8.68
N SER A 93 1.14 13.70 9.90
CA SER A 93 0.79 14.95 10.59
C SER A 93 2.02 15.85 10.77
N ALA A 94 1.77 17.13 11.08
CA ALA A 94 2.87 18.08 11.31
C ALA A 94 3.74 17.63 12.50
N ASP A 95 3.12 17.15 13.57
CA ASP A 95 3.80 16.67 14.78
C ASP A 95 4.64 15.42 14.50
N GLU A 96 4.11 14.46 13.74
CA GLU A 96 4.85 13.26 13.32
C GLU A 96 6.06 13.61 12.44
N ARG A 97 5.91 14.55 11.51
CA ARG A 97 7.04 15.05 10.70
C ARG A 97 8.10 15.73 11.55
N ALA A 98 7.69 16.56 12.51
CA ALA A 98 8.62 17.21 13.45
C ALA A 98 9.38 16.20 14.31
N ARG A 99 8.80 15.04 14.63
CA ARG A 99 9.50 13.95 15.35
C ARG A 99 10.50 13.19 14.48
N LEU A 100 10.29 13.12 13.16
CA LEU A 100 11.23 12.52 12.20
C LEU A 100 12.36 13.44 11.78
N GLU A 101 12.15 14.76 11.86
CA GLU A 101 13.11 15.76 11.42
C GLU A 101 14.51 15.62 12.06
N PRO A 102 14.65 15.35 13.37
CA PRO A 102 15.96 15.21 14.02
C PRO A 102 16.72 13.94 13.64
N LEU A 103 16.07 12.97 12.97
CA LEU A 103 16.74 11.76 12.50
C LEU A 103 17.59 12.05 11.28
N ASP A 104 18.74 11.38 11.18
CA ASP A 104 19.50 11.33 9.94
C ASP A 104 18.66 10.69 8.81
N PRO A 105 18.96 11.00 7.53
CA PRO A 105 18.16 10.52 6.40
C PRO A 105 18.02 8.99 6.34
N HIS A 106 19.04 8.24 6.77
CA HIS A 106 19.00 6.78 6.75
C HIS A 106 18.09 6.23 7.85
N ALA A 107 18.21 6.73 9.08
CA ALA A 107 17.32 6.36 10.19
C ALA A 107 15.86 6.76 9.90
N ARG A 108 15.62 7.96 9.37
CA ARG A 108 14.28 8.40 8.94
C ARG A 108 13.67 7.43 7.93
N ARG A 109 14.43 7.10 6.88
CA ARG A 109 14.00 6.17 5.84
C ARG A 109 13.77 4.76 6.40
N ALA A 110 14.56 4.30 7.36
CA ALA A 110 14.37 3.01 8.02
C ALA A 110 13.04 2.97 8.79
N VAL A 111 12.72 4.01 9.57
CA VAL A 111 11.44 4.12 10.30
C VAL A 111 10.26 4.14 9.34
N LEU A 112 10.29 4.97 8.30
CA LEU A 112 9.24 5.01 7.27
C LEU A 112 9.05 3.66 6.58
N ARG A 113 10.15 2.93 6.31
CA ARG A 113 10.09 1.60 5.72
C ARG A 113 9.43 0.58 6.63
N GLU A 114 9.73 0.61 7.93
CA GLU A 114 9.06 -0.25 8.91
C GLU A 114 7.55 0.05 9.00
N LEU A 115 7.18 1.34 9.00
CA LEU A 115 5.79 1.78 8.99
C LEU A 115 5.03 1.29 7.75
N VAL A 116 5.58 1.51 6.54
CA VAL A 116 4.98 1.06 5.28
C VAL A 116 4.83 -0.47 5.26
N PHE A 117 5.82 -1.22 5.74
CA PHE A 117 5.72 -2.67 5.81
C PHE A 117 4.68 -3.16 6.81
N ALA A 118 4.57 -2.52 7.98
CA ALA A 118 3.50 -2.77 8.93
C ALA A 118 2.12 -2.58 8.27
N GLN A 119 1.88 -1.42 7.66
CA GLN A 119 0.64 -1.12 6.96
C GLN A 119 0.35 -2.09 5.81
N ARG A 120 1.37 -2.53 5.07
CA ARG A 120 1.21 -3.57 4.03
C ARG A 120 0.80 -4.91 4.63
N ARG A 121 1.41 -5.31 5.75
CA ARG A 121 1.06 -6.56 6.45
C ARG A 121 -0.38 -6.53 6.94
N GLU A 122 -0.79 -5.48 7.65
CA GLU A 122 -2.18 -5.32 8.10
C GLU A 122 -3.17 -5.37 6.93
N ARG A 123 -2.92 -4.61 5.86
CA ARG A 123 -3.74 -4.68 4.63
C ARG A 123 -3.78 -6.10 4.05
N GLY A 124 -2.65 -6.79 4.04
CA GLY A 124 -2.54 -8.19 3.62
C GLY A 124 -3.40 -9.11 4.47
N LEU A 125 -3.38 -8.94 5.80
CA LEU A 125 -4.20 -9.71 6.75
C LEU A 125 -5.69 -9.44 6.54
N LEU A 126 -6.07 -8.17 6.43
CA LEU A 126 -7.46 -7.76 6.19
C LEU A 126 -8.00 -8.30 4.87
N ARG A 127 -7.19 -8.27 3.79
CA ARG A 127 -7.53 -8.88 2.50
C ARG A 127 -7.62 -10.40 2.60
N ARG A 128 -6.67 -11.05 3.28
CA ARG A 128 -6.68 -12.50 3.50
C ARG A 128 -7.93 -12.93 4.28
N ALA A 129 -8.40 -12.12 5.22
CA ALA A 129 -9.65 -12.38 5.95
C ALA A 129 -10.91 -12.22 5.07
N GLN A 130 -10.82 -11.57 3.91
CA GLN A 130 -11.91 -11.50 2.93
C GLN A 130 -11.91 -12.69 1.95
N VAL A 131 -10.82 -13.46 1.91
CA VAL A 131 -10.72 -14.66 1.07
C VAL A 131 -11.37 -15.82 1.84
N PRO A 132 -12.28 -16.58 1.23
CA PRO A 132 -12.86 -17.77 1.87
C PRO A 132 -11.78 -18.74 2.35
N SER A 133 -11.97 -19.34 3.52
CA SER A 133 -10.95 -20.16 4.19
C SER A 133 -10.48 -21.37 3.36
N HIS A 134 -11.38 -22.02 2.63
CA HIS A 134 -11.02 -23.14 1.75
C HIS A 134 -10.02 -22.72 0.66
N PHE A 135 -10.17 -21.53 0.08
CA PHE A 135 -9.21 -21.03 -0.91
C PHE A 135 -7.85 -20.70 -0.30
N VAL A 136 -7.83 -20.18 0.94
CA VAL A 136 -6.57 -19.94 1.65
C VAL A 136 -5.84 -21.28 1.86
N GLN A 137 -6.55 -22.32 2.28
CA GLN A 137 -6.00 -23.67 2.46
C GLN A 137 -5.51 -24.26 1.13
N GLU A 138 -6.27 -24.10 0.04
CA GLU A 138 -5.88 -24.55 -1.30
C GLU A 138 -4.60 -23.85 -1.82
N LEU A 139 -4.42 -22.56 -1.52
CA LEU A 139 -3.22 -21.81 -1.88
C LEU A 139 -2.02 -22.19 -1.01
N GLU A 140 -2.21 -22.38 0.28
CA GLU A 140 -1.14 -22.75 1.21
C GLU A 140 -0.63 -24.18 0.96
N GLY A 141 -1.55 -25.11 0.65
CA GLY A 141 -1.24 -26.49 0.29
C GLY A 141 -0.69 -26.67 -1.13
N ALA A 142 -0.78 -25.66 -1.99
CA ALA A 142 -0.24 -25.74 -3.35
C ALA A 142 1.29 -25.62 -3.38
N PRO A 143 1.98 -26.36 -4.30
CA PRO A 143 3.41 -26.18 -4.55
C PRO A 143 3.75 -24.72 -4.87
N PRO A 144 4.93 -24.19 -4.45
CA PRO A 144 5.28 -22.78 -4.65
C PRO A 144 5.11 -22.27 -6.08
N HIS A 145 5.48 -23.08 -7.09
CA HIS A 145 5.37 -22.73 -8.51
C HIS A 145 3.93 -22.66 -9.03
N ASP A 146 2.97 -23.29 -8.36
CA ASP A 146 1.55 -23.31 -8.74
C ASP A 146 0.73 -22.21 -8.04
N ARG A 147 1.25 -21.62 -6.96
CA ARG A 147 0.52 -20.64 -6.14
C ARG A 147 0.09 -19.42 -6.95
N GLU A 148 0.95 -18.91 -7.83
CA GLU A 148 0.64 -17.75 -8.66
C GLU A 148 -0.50 -18.06 -9.63
N ARG A 149 -0.45 -19.21 -10.32
CA ARG A 149 -1.52 -19.66 -11.21
C ARG A 149 -2.85 -19.79 -10.48
N ARG A 150 -2.88 -20.49 -9.35
CA ARG A 150 -4.10 -20.66 -8.53
C ARG A 150 -4.63 -19.34 -8.00
N PHE A 151 -3.75 -18.42 -7.61
CA PHE A 151 -4.16 -17.08 -7.19
C PHE A 151 -4.79 -16.29 -8.33
N HIS A 152 -4.26 -16.41 -9.56
CA HIS A 152 -4.87 -15.81 -10.74
C HIS A 152 -6.25 -16.41 -11.05
N GLU A 153 -6.39 -17.73 -11.02
CA GLU A 153 -7.67 -18.42 -11.21
C GLU A 153 -8.72 -17.95 -10.18
N LEU A 154 -8.33 -17.87 -8.90
CA LEU A 154 -9.18 -17.34 -7.84
C LEU A 154 -9.59 -15.89 -8.11
N ARG A 155 -8.62 -15.03 -8.47
CA ARG A 155 -8.90 -13.62 -8.77
C ARG A 155 -9.88 -13.49 -9.93
N ASP A 156 -9.74 -14.31 -10.95
CA ASP A 156 -10.61 -14.29 -12.13
C ASP A 156 -12.00 -14.84 -11.79
N LYS A 157 -12.09 -15.88 -10.96
CA LYS A 157 -13.36 -16.39 -10.42
C LYS A 157 -14.07 -15.32 -9.60
N LEU A 158 -13.40 -14.72 -8.62
CA LEU A 158 -13.96 -13.63 -7.79
C LEU A 158 -14.37 -12.44 -8.65
N ARG A 159 -13.61 -12.10 -9.69
CA ARG A 159 -13.96 -11.01 -10.60
C ARG A 159 -15.22 -11.31 -11.43
N LYS A 160 -15.43 -12.57 -11.81
CA LYS A 160 -16.62 -13.03 -12.54
C LYS A 160 -17.86 -13.06 -11.63
N GLU A 161 -17.72 -13.52 -10.40
CA GLU A 161 -18.81 -13.64 -9.43
C GLU A 161 -19.15 -12.31 -8.72
N ALA A 162 -18.21 -11.37 -8.64
CA ALA A 162 -18.39 -10.11 -7.91
C ALA A 162 -19.61 -9.28 -8.39
N PRO A 163 -19.87 -9.11 -9.70
CA PRO A 163 -21.07 -8.41 -10.15
C PRO A 163 -22.37 -9.08 -9.70
N GLU A 164 -22.43 -10.41 -9.69
CA GLU A 164 -23.61 -11.17 -9.29
C GLU A 164 -23.88 -11.01 -7.79
N GLN A 165 -22.84 -11.15 -6.97
CA GLN A 165 -22.95 -10.92 -5.53
C GLN A 165 -23.30 -9.45 -5.21
N ALA A 166 -22.74 -8.51 -5.96
CA ALA A 166 -23.06 -7.09 -5.81
C ALA A 166 -24.51 -6.80 -6.18
N LEU A 167 -25.02 -7.38 -7.27
CA LEU A 167 -26.43 -7.26 -7.67
C LEU A 167 -27.35 -7.81 -6.58
N ARG A 168 -27.13 -9.04 -6.08
CA ARG A 168 -27.95 -9.62 -5.00
C ARG A 168 -28.03 -8.70 -3.79
N ARG A 169 -26.88 -8.33 -3.22
CA ARG A 169 -26.79 -7.49 -2.01
C ARG A 169 -27.41 -6.11 -2.21
N LEU A 170 -27.22 -5.52 -3.38
CA LEU A 170 -27.72 -4.19 -3.68
C LEU A 170 -29.23 -4.21 -3.94
N GLY A 171 -29.72 -5.21 -4.67
CA GLY A 171 -31.14 -5.43 -4.90
C GLY A 171 -31.89 -5.61 -3.59
N GLU A 172 -31.41 -6.51 -2.71
CA GLU A 172 -31.97 -6.72 -1.37
C GLU A 172 -32.05 -5.40 -0.57
N ARG A 173 -30.96 -4.62 -0.55
CA ARG A 173 -30.91 -3.35 0.19
C ARG A 173 -31.83 -2.28 -0.41
N LEU A 174 -32.05 -2.30 -1.71
CA LEU A 174 -32.97 -1.39 -2.39
C LEU A 174 -34.44 -1.82 -2.27
N GLY A 175 -34.70 -3.02 -1.74
CA GLY A 175 -36.04 -3.61 -1.63
C GLY A 175 -36.54 -4.23 -2.94
N ARG A 176 -35.63 -4.62 -3.84
CA ARG A 176 -35.96 -5.35 -5.08
C ARG A 176 -36.49 -6.72 -4.73
N ASP A 177 -37.54 -7.17 -5.41
CA ASP A 177 -38.06 -8.52 -5.19
C ASP A 177 -37.10 -9.59 -5.77
N ALA A 178 -37.28 -10.83 -5.31
CA ALA A 178 -36.42 -11.94 -5.72
C ALA A 178 -36.46 -12.19 -7.24
N ALA A 179 -37.59 -11.93 -7.90
CA ALA A 179 -37.73 -12.14 -9.35
C ALA A 179 -37.01 -11.06 -10.17
N GLU A 180 -36.96 -9.82 -9.68
CA GLU A 180 -36.20 -8.72 -10.28
C GLU A 180 -34.69 -8.95 -10.12
N ILE A 181 -34.26 -9.42 -8.95
CA ILE A 181 -32.86 -9.83 -8.72
C ILE A 181 -32.49 -10.98 -9.65
N GLU A 182 -33.32 -12.01 -9.74
CA GLU A 182 -33.03 -13.17 -10.60
C GLU A 182 -33.00 -12.78 -12.09
N ARG A 183 -33.92 -11.93 -12.57
CA ARG A 183 -33.87 -11.39 -13.93
C ARG A 183 -32.58 -10.63 -14.21
N ALA A 184 -32.14 -9.80 -13.26
CA ALA A 184 -30.88 -9.07 -13.40
C ALA A 184 -29.67 -10.03 -13.48
N LEU A 185 -29.67 -11.12 -12.71
CA LEU A 185 -28.60 -12.12 -12.73
C LEU A 185 -28.57 -12.95 -14.02
N GLN A 186 -29.74 -13.24 -14.60
CA GLN A 186 -29.90 -13.99 -15.84
C GLN A 186 -29.57 -13.16 -17.09
N ALA A 187 -29.52 -11.83 -16.98
CA ALA A 187 -29.17 -10.96 -18.09
C ALA A 187 -27.73 -11.21 -18.59
N ASP A 188 -27.45 -10.79 -19.83
CA ASP A 188 -26.11 -10.91 -20.38
C ASP A 188 -25.10 -10.06 -19.58
N PRO A 189 -23.79 -10.41 -19.57
CA PRO A 189 -22.81 -9.69 -18.75
C PRO A 189 -22.80 -8.15 -18.91
N PRO A 190 -22.95 -7.57 -20.13
CA PRO A 190 -23.07 -6.12 -20.28
C PRO A 190 -24.31 -5.54 -19.58
N GLN A 191 -25.48 -6.16 -19.76
CA GLN A 191 -26.75 -5.75 -19.15
C GLN A 191 -26.72 -5.89 -17.63
N ARG A 192 -26.05 -6.92 -17.11
CA ARG A 192 -25.77 -7.08 -15.67
C ARG A 192 -25.01 -5.88 -15.11
N LEU A 193 -23.97 -5.42 -15.82
CA LEU A 193 -23.18 -4.27 -15.39
C LEU A 193 -23.96 -2.96 -15.47
N GLU A 194 -24.79 -2.78 -16.50
CA GLU A 194 -25.72 -1.65 -16.61
C GLU A 194 -26.71 -1.62 -15.45
N THR A 195 -27.37 -2.75 -15.17
CA THR A 195 -28.29 -2.89 -14.04
C THR A 195 -27.60 -2.60 -12.71
N LEU A 196 -26.38 -3.12 -12.52
CA LEU A 196 -25.60 -2.85 -11.32
C LEU A 196 -25.26 -1.36 -11.16
N ARG A 197 -24.91 -0.66 -12.26
CA ARG A 197 -24.64 0.79 -12.25
C ARG A 197 -25.88 1.60 -11.92
N ALA A 198 -27.02 1.25 -12.50
CA ALA A 198 -28.32 1.89 -12.25
C ALA A 198 -28.71 1.75 -10.78
N TRP A 199 -28.70 0.53 -10.24
CA TRP A 199 -29.00 0.28 -8.82
C TRP A 199 -28.02 0.99 -7.89
N ARG A 200 -26.74 1.06 -8.27
CA ARG A 200 -25.74 1.73 -7.44
C ARG A 200 -25.95 3.24 -7.41
N ARG A 201 -26.40 3.83 -8.52
CA ARG A 201 -26.78 5.24 -8.60
C ARG A 201 -28.00 5.50 -7.74
N GLU A 202 -29.03 4.66 -7.84
CA GLU A 202 -30.23 4.78 -6.99
C GLU A 202 -29.89 4.73 -5.50
N GLN A 203 -29.05 3.78 -5.08
CA GLN A 203 -28.55 3.74 -3.71
C GLN A 203 -27.84 5.04 -3.32
N LEU A 204 -26.95 5.54 -4.18
CA LEU A 204 -26.20 6.77 -3.90
C LEU A 204 -27.13 7.97 -3.74
N VAL A 205 -28.17 8.07 -4.57
CA VAL A 205 -29.21 9.09 -4.46
C VAL A 205 -29.93 8.99 -3.12
N ARG A 206 -30.41 7.79 -2.74
CA ARG A 206 -31.07 7.57 -1.44
C ARG A 206 -30.14 7.93 -0.27
N ASP A 207 -28.86 7.52 -0.35
CA ASP A 207 -27.87 7.81 0.69
C ASP A 207 -27.63 9.32 0.85
N PHE A 208 -27.53 10.06 -0.26
CA PHE A 208 -27.32 11.52 -0.25
C PHE A 208 -28.56 12.30 0.16
N GLU A 209 -29.76 11.82 -0.17
CA GLU A 209 -31.01 12.42 0.34
C GLU A 209 -31.13 12.25 1.86
N GLN A 210 -30.72 11.10 2.40
CA GLN A 210 -30.80 10.82 3.83
C GLN A 210 -29.68 11.46 4.65
N ARG A 211 -28.45 11.51 4.11
CA ARG A 211 -27.24 11.91 4.86
C ARG A 211 -26.69 13.28 4.45
N GLY A 212 -27.26 13.88 3.41
CA GLY A 212 -26.72 15.08 2.78
C GLY A 212 -25.64 14.75 1.74
N LEU A 213 -25.33 15.75 0.92
CA LEU A 213 -24.30 15.64 -0.11
C LEU A 213 -22.90 15.61 0.49
N PRO A 214 -21.95 14.93 -0.18
CA PRO A 214 -20.56 15.08 0.19
C PRO A 214 -20.14 16.54 -0.05
N PRO A 215 -19.21 17.06 0.76
CA PRO A 215 -18.72 18.46 0.71
C PRO A 215 -18.10 18.93 -0.61
N PHE A 216 -17.67 18.00 -1.46
CA PHE A 216 -16.95 18.27 -2.70
C PHE A 216 -17.94 18.41 -3.85
N LEU A 217 -19.24 18.32 -3.52
CA LEU A 217 -20.31 18.30 -4.46
C LEU A 217 -21.41 19.23 -3.97
N GLU A 218 -21.55 20.36 -4.66
CA GLU A 218 -22.61 21.31 -4.38
C GLU A 218 -23.96 20.77 -4.87
N ARG A 219 -25.06 21.35 -4.36
CA ARG A 219 -26.40 20.89 -4.74
C ARG A 219 -26.67 21.06 -6.23
N ALA A 220 -26.28 22.20 -6.81
CA ALA A 220 -26.45 22.45 -8.24
C ALA A 220 -25.67 21.43 -9.09
N GLU A 221 -24.45 21.10 -8.68
CA GLU A 221 -23.62 20.09 -9.37
C GLU A 221 -24.23 18.69 -9.29
N TRP A 222 -24.76 18.32 -8.12
CA TRP A 222 -25.47 17.07 -7.95
C TRP A 222 -26.72 16.99 -8.83
N ASP A 223 -27.50 18.08 -8.88
CA ASP A 223 -28.70 18.14 -9.70
C ASP A 223 -28.36 18.04 -11.21
N GLU A 224 -27.22 18.60 -11.66
CA GLU A 224 -26.72 18.39 -13.03
C GLU A 224 -26.26 16.96 -13.29
N LEU A 225 -25.54 16.34 -12.34
CA LEU A 225 -25.16 14.93 -12.43
C LEU A 225 -26.40 14.04 -12.57
N CYS A 226 -27.43 14.29 -11.77
CA CYS A 226 -28.67 13.51 -11.78
C CYS A 226 -29.42 13.57 -13.13
N LYS A 227 -29.12 14.50 -14.03
CA LYS A 227 -29.69 14.57 -15.39
C LYS A 227 -28.96 13.69 -16.41
N LEU A 228 -27.74 13.24 -16.10
CA LEU A 228 -26.94 12.41 -17.00
C LEU A 228 -27.49 10.98 -17.07
N ASP A 229 -27.18 10.26 -18.16
CA ASP A 229 -27.33 8.81 -18.19
C ASP A 229 -26.35 8.13 -17.22
N ASP A 230 -26.51 6.83 -16.98
CA ASP A 230 -25.70 6.14 -15.96
C ASP A 230 -24.20 6.11 -16.28
N GLU A 231 -23.82 6.02 -17.57
CA GLU A 231 -22.41 5.98 -17.93
C GLU A 231 -21.75 7.35 -17.74
N ALA A 232 -22.39 8.41 -18.23
CA ALA A 232 -21.94 9.78 -18.07
C ALA A 232 -21.98 10.21 -16.60
N PHE A 233 -23.00 9.81 -15.85
CA PHE A 233 -23.10 10.01 -14.40
C PHE A 233 -21.87 9.46 -13.68
N TRP A 234 -21.55 8.18 -13.88
CA TRP A 234 -20.42 7.56 -13.16
C TRP A 234 -19.08 8.16 -13.59
N ARG A 235 -18.90 8.45 -14.87
CA ARG A 235 -17.67 9.06 -15.39
C ARG A 235 -17.43 10.45 -14.77
N GLU A 236 -18.45 11.28 -14.70
CA GLU A 236 -18.35 12.64 -14.17
C GLU A 236 -18.33 12.66 -12.64
N PHE A 237 -19.10 11.80 -11.98
CA PHE A 237 -19.03 11.65 -10.53
C PHE A 237 -17.65 11.16 -10.08
N GLU A 238 -17.04 10.19 -10.78
CA GLU A 238 -15.69 9.72 -10.48
C GLU A 238 -14.58 10.74 -10.82
N SER A 239 -14.79 11.63 -11.81
CA SER A 239 -13.83 12.68 -12.15
C SER A 239 -13.80 13.78 -11.08
N ARG A 240 -14.95 14.12 -10.50
CA ARG A 240 -15.11 15.11 -9.42
C ARG A 240 -14.76 14.57 -8.06
N ARG A 241 -15.00 13.27 -7.83
CA ARG A 241 -14.64 12.62 -6.58
C ARG A 241 -13.14 12.85 -6.36
N PRO A 242 -12.75 13.58 -5.29
CA PRO A 242 -11.34 13.77 -5.01
C PRO A 242 -10.70 12.39 -4.96
N ARG A 243 -9.51 12.27 -5.54
CA ARG A 243 -8.74 11.01 -5.51
C ARG A 243 -8.32 10.62 -4.08
N GLU A 244 -8.78 11.35 -3.06
CA GLU A 244 -8.43 11.35 -1.64
C GLU A 244 -9.69 11.37 -0.74
N PRO A 245 -9.56 11.10 0.57
CA PRO A 245 -10.38 10.12 1.29
C PRO A 245 -11.49 10.78 2.12
N TRP A 246 -12.51 11.30 1.47
CA TRP A 246 -13.65 11.97 2.13
C TRP A 246 -14.64 11.07 2.90
N CYS A 247 -14.27 9.81 3.18
CA CYS A 247 -15.08 8.93 4.03
C CYS A 247 -14.62 8.94 5.50
N ASP A 248 -14.00 10.02 5.98
CA ASP A 248 -13.72 10.24 7.41
C ASP A 248 -14.60 11.38 7.97
N PRO A 249 -15.71 11.05 8.67
CA PRO A 249 -16.57 12.04 9.32
C PRO A 249 -15.87 12.89 10.40
N LYS A 250 -14.65 12.51 10.84
CA LYS A 250 -13.93 13.20 11.93
C LYS A 250 -12.90 14.22 11.46
N SER A 251 -12.69 14.40 10.17
CA SER A 251 -11.78 15.42 9.63
C SER A 251 -12.36 16.86 9.61
N ARG A 252 -13.49 17.10 10.29
CA ARG A 252 -14.10 18.44 10.51
C ARG A 252 -13.31 19.39 11.43
N GLY A 253 -12.11 19.02 11.90
CA GLY A 253 -11.26 19.86 12.72
C GLY A 253 -10.12 20.53 11.94
N GLY A 254 -10.39 21.70 11.36
CA GLY A 254 -9.38 22.75 11.12
C GLY A 254 -8.15 22.39 10.27
N ARG A 255 -8.26 22.51 8.94
CA ARG A 255 -7.12 22.94 8.13
C ARG A 255 -7.53 24.15 7.32
N GLU A 256 -7.02 25.31 7.70
CA GLU A 256 -7.14 26.54 6.93
C GLU A 256 -6.53 26.35 5.52
N PRO A 257 -7.07 27.04 4.50
CA PRO A 257 -6.52 27.01 3.15
C PRO A 257 -5.10 27.57 3.16
N ARG A 258 -4.13 26.76 2.72
CA ARG A 258 -2.77 27.24 2.46
C ARG A 258 -2.78 28.05 1.17
N GLU A 259 -3.02 29.36 1.29
CA GLU A 259 -2.75 30.31 0.21
C GLU A 259 -1.24 30.42 -0.02
N GLY A 260 -0.84 30.48 -1.29
CA GLY A 260 0.51 30.87 -1.69
C GLY A 260 1.48 29.70 -1.96
N ARG A 261 1.33 29.05 -3.12
CA ARG A 261 2.51 28.54 -3.83
C ARG A 261 2.40 28.88 -5.30
N GLU A 262 2.98 30.02 -5.64
CA GLU A 262 3.21 30.49 -7.00
C GLU A 262 3.91 29.38 -7.80
N SER A 263 3.24 28.96 -8.86
CA SER A 263 3.76 28.05 -9.88
C SER A 263 4.80 28.82 -10.67
N ARG A 264 6.09 28.45 -10.50
CA ARG A 264 7.13 28.87 -11.42
C ARG A 264 7.19 27.90 -12.59
N ASP A 265 7.12 28.50 -13.76
CA ASP A 265 7.25 27.92 -15.09
C ASP A 265 8.43 26.96 -15.21
N SER A 266 8.15 25.75 -15.66
CA SER A 266 9.16 24.88 -16.29
C SER A 266 8.66 24.45 -17.67
N HIS A 267 9.06 25.23 -18.68
CA HIS A 267 9.01 24.82 -20.09
C HIS A 267 9.99 23.66 -20.32
N GLY A 268 9.48 22.47 -20.62
CA GLY A 268 10.30 21.29 -20.86
C GLY A 268 9.59 20.20 -21.65
N ARG A 269 9.60 20.36 -22.98
CA ARG A 269 9.48 19.35 -24.07
C ARG A 269 8.63 18.10 -23.83
N GLY A 270 7.54 18.03 -24.59
CA GLY A 270 6.62 16.91 -24.71
C GLY A 270 7.27 15.57 -25.09
N GLY A 271 6.94 14.55 -24.31
CA GLY A 271 6.97 13.14 -24.70
C GLY A 271 5.54 12.60 -24.88
N PRO A 272 5.34 11.57 -25.72
CA PRO A 272 4.01 11.07 -26.03
C PRO A 272 3.33 10.46 -24.80
N ALA A 273 2.10 10.91 -24.55
CA ALA A 273 1.24 10.46 -23.46
C ALA A 273 0.98 8.95 -23.54
N ARG A 274 1.66 8.16 -22.70
CA ARG A 274 1.24 6.80 -22.40
C ARG A 274 -0.05 6.84 -21.58
N ARG A 275 -1.17 6.56 -22.25
CA ARG A 275 -2.45 6.21 -21.62
C ARG A 275 -2.25 5.04 -20.64
N GLY A 276 -2.82 5.17 -19.44
CA GLY A 276 -3.38 4.02 -18.72
C GLY A 276 -2.52 3.31 -17.67
N GLY A 277 -1.70 4.03 -16.89
CA GLY A 277 -1.25 3.53 -15.60
C GLY A 277 -2.22 3.96 -14.51
N GLY A 278 -3.22 3.13 -14.19
CA GLY A 278 -4.17 3.41 -13.11
C GLY A 278 -3.45 3.58 -11.77
N GLN A 279 -3.18 4.83 -11.39
CA GLN A 279 -2.66 5.19 -10.07
C GLN A 279 -3.76 4.88 -9.06
N ARG A 280 -3.58 3.75 -8.36
CA ARG A 280 -4.47 3.32 -7.27
C ARG A 280 -4.46 4.40 -6.17
N ALA A 281 -5.66 4.68 -5.67
CA ALA A 281 -5.96 5.66 -4.62
C ALA A 281 -5.06 5.51 -3.37
N PRO A 282 -4.83 6.60 -2.61
CA PRO A 282 -4.04 6.62 -1.39
C PRO A 282 -4.71 5.82 -0.27
N ASP A 283 -3.89 5.06 0.46
CA ASP A 283 -4.32 4.10 1.47
C ASP A 283 -4.22 4.66 2.90
N GLY A 284 -3.59 5.82 3.14
CA GLY A 284 -3.36 6.37 4.48
C GLY A 284 -4.62 6.63 5.31
N ALA A 285 -5.68 7.14 4.68
CA ALA A 285 -6.95 7.41 5.36
C ALA A 285 -7.96 6.24 5.33
N ARG A 286 -7.59 5.11 4.71
CA ARG A 286 -8.40 3.88 4.85
C ARG A 286 -8.19 3.21 6.20
N ASN A 287 -7.08 3.46 6.88
CA ASN A 287 -6.85 2.92 8.22
C ASN A 287 -7.81 3.51 9.27
N ALA A 288 -8.29 4.75 9.10
CA ALA A 288 -9.31 5.33 9.98
C ALA A 288 -10.73 4.76 9.76
N GLN A 289 -10.98 4.12 8.62
CA GLN A 289 -12.29 3.54 8.25
C GLN A 289 -12.39 2.02 8.50
N HIS A 290 -11.32 1.39 8.99
CA HIS A 290 -11.41 0.01 9.40
C HIS A 290 -11.95 -0.03 10.83
N ASP A 291 -13.22 -0.43 10.98
CA ASP A 291 -13.85 -0.86 12.25
C ASP A 291 -13.19 -2.14 12.81
N GLY A 292 -11.89 -2.33 12.61
CA GLY A 292 -11.11 -3.42 13.18
C GLY A 292 -10.15 -2.91 14.25
N PRO A 293 -9.58 -3.82 15.05
CA PRO A 293 -8.52 -3.48 15.99
C PRO A 293 -7.30 -2.94 15.23
N PRO A 294 -6.55 -1.99 15.80
CA PRO A 294 -5.33 -1.46 15.20
C PRO A 294 -4.22 -2.52 15.26
N LEU A 295 -3.88 -3.15 14.13
CA LEU A 295 -2.87 -4.22 14.07
C LEU A 295 -1.50 -3.73 13.57
N CYS A 296 -1.37 -2.43 13.32
CA CYS A 296 -0.09 -1.81 12.97
C CYS A 296 0.59 -1.15 14.18
N PRO A 297 1.94 -1.18 14.25
CA PRO A 297 2.68 -0.15 14.98
C PRO A 297 2.32 1.24 14.48
N THR A 298 2.31 2.19 15.41
CA THR A 298 2.26 3.63 15.15
C THR A 298 3.67 4.14 14.87
N LEU A 299 3.78 5.37 14.36
CA LEU A 299 5.09 6.02 14.23
C LEU A 299 5.79 6.13 15.60
N ASP A 300 5.04 6.41 16.65
CA ASP A 300 5.56 6.57 18.01
C ASP A 300 6.18 5.28 18.54
N ASP A 301 5.55 4.12 18.30
CA ASP A 301 6.14 2.83 18.66
C ASP A 301 7.50 2.62 17.98
N LEU A 302 7.59 2.96 16.70
CA LEU A 302 8.81 2.78 15.91
C LEU A 302 9.92 3.73 16.37
N LEU A 303 9.57 4.97 16.74
CA LEU A 303 10.53 5.96 17.21
C LEU A 303 11.04 5.66 18.62
N GLU A 304 10.16 5.29 19.54
CA GLU A 304 10.52 4.99 20.92
C GLU A 304 11.37 3.72 21.03
N LEU A 305 11.05 2.70 20.23
CA LEU A 305 11.72 1.41 20.28
C LEU A 305 12.91 1.30 19.33
N ARG A 306 13.26 2.36 18.58
CA ARG A 306 14.32 2.33 17.55
C ARG A 306 15.69 1.95 18.10
N ALA A 307 15.97 2.30 19.35
CA ALA A 307 17.26 2.05 20.01
C ALA A 307 17.44 0.59 20.42
N LEU A 308 16.36 -0.20 20.47
CA LEU A 308 16.44 -1.61 20.82
C LEU A 308 17.02 -2.43 19.66
N PRO A 309 17.75 -3.52 19.97
CA PRO A 309 18.11 -4.55 19.00
C PRO A 309 16.88 -5.03 18.21
N GLN A 310 17.06 -5.43 16.95
CA GLN A 310 15.93 -5.72 16.06
C GLN A 310 14.96 -6.78 16.61
N ALA A 311 15.47 -7.83 17.26
CA ALA A 311 14.65 -8.88 17.85
C ALA A 311 13.79 -8.34 19.00
N GLU A 312 14.40 -7.63 19.96
CA GLU A 312 13.72 -7.01 21.09
C GLU A 312 12.72 -5.93 20.64
N ARG A 313 13.09 -5.11 19.64
CA ARG A 313 12.20 -4.12 19.03
C ARG A 313 10.94 -4.78 18.47
N ARG A 314 11.09 -5.90 17.74
CA ARG A 314 9.96 -6.62 17.15
C ARG A 314 9.01 -7.13 18.23
N ASP A 315 9.55 -7.71 19.30
CA ASP A 315 8.74 -8.28 20.38
C ASP A 315 8.03 -7.17 21.17
N ALA A 316 8.73 -6.06 21.47
CA ALA A 316 8.14 -4.89 22.12
C ALA A 316 7.02 -4.24 21.27
N ILE A 317 7.22 -4.10 19.95
CA ILE A 317 6.17 -3.65 19.04
C ILE A 317 4.97 -4.61 19.08
N GLY A 318 5.22 -5.92 19.05
CA GLY A 318 4.19 -6.94 19.12
C GLY A 318 3.31 -6.82 20.36
N GLU A 319 3.91 -6.60 21.53
CA GLU A 319 3.19 -6.41 22.78
C GLU A 319 2.34 -5.12 22.79
N ARG A 320 2.87 -4.00 22.29
CA ARG A 320 2.09 -2.75 22.17
C ARG A 320 0.90 -2.88 21.23
N VAL A 321 1.10 -3.55 20.10
CA VAL A 321 0.00 -3.82 19.15
C VAL A 321 -1.04 -4.74 19.79
N ARG A 322 -0.61 -5.76 20.53
CA ARG A 322 -1.49 -6.66 21.28
C ARG A 322 -2.33 -5.90 22.30
N GLU A 323 -1.70 -5.04 23.11
CA GLU A 323 -2.39 -4.22 24.12
C GLU A 323 -3.45 -3.31 23.49
N ARG A 324 -3.11 -2.61 22.41
CA ARG A 324 -4.08 -1.78 21.68
C ARG A 324 -5.22 -2.59 21.09
N ALA A 325 -4.95 -3.78 20.56
CA ALA A 325 -5.99 -4.66 20.04
C ALA A 325 -6.95 -5.11 21.14
N LEU A 326 -6.44 -5.52 22.31
CA LEU A 326 -7.25 -5.89 23.48
C LEU A 326 -8.11 -4.72 23.96
N GLN A 327 -7.51 -3.53 24.13
CA GLN A 327 -8.20 -2.32 24.52
C GLN A 327 -9.33 -1.96 23.53
N TRP A 328 -9.09 -2.16 22.23
CA TRP A 328 -10.10 -1.93 21.20
C TRP A 328 -11.32 -2.87 21.36
N PHE A 329 -11.10 -4.16 21.62
CA PHE A 329 -12.19 -5.12 21.87
C PHE A 329 -12.97 -4.79 23.13
N GLU A 330 -12.27 -4.41 24.20
CA GLU A 330 -12.89 -3.97 25.47
C GLU A 330 -13.80 -2.76 25.27
N GLN A 331 -13.32 -1.73 24.56
CA GLN A 331 -14.08 -0.51 24.34
C GLN A 331 -15.29 -0.70 23.41
N ARG A 332 -15.17 -1.60 22.42
CA ARG A 332 -16.23 -1.84 21.42
C ARG A 332 -17.22 -2.91 21.86
N GLY A 333 -16.90 -3.73 22.86
CA GLY A 333 -17.76 -4.84 23.31
C GLY A 333 -18.03 -5.89 22.22
N THR A 334 -17.09 -6.07 21.29
CA THR A 334 -17.27 -6.94 20.11
C THR A 334 -16.97 -8.42 20.38
N LEU A 335 -16.39 -8.74 21.53
CA LEU A 335 -16.15 -10.11 22.00
C LEU A 335 -16.78 -10.29 23.39
N ASP A 336 -17.26 -11.50 23.69
CA ASP A 336 -17.64 -11.87 25.05
C ASP A 336 -16.42 -11.98 25.98
N GLU A 337 -16.66 -11.95 27.29
CA GLU A 337 -15.59 -11.96 28.30
C GLU A 337 -14.74 -13.23 28.24
N ALA A 338 -15.31 -14.38 27.84
CA ALA A 338 -14.57 -15.64 27.75
C ALA A 338 -13.53 -15.61 26.62
N ARG A 339 -13.91 -15.12 25.44
CA ARG A 339 -13.03 -14.94 24.28
C ARG A 339 -11.97 -13.85 24.53
N LEU A 340 -12.35 -12.80 25.25
CA LEU A 340 -11.40 -11.75 25.62
C LEU A 340 -10.38 -12.27 26.65
N ALA A 341 -10.81 -13.04 27.66
CA ALA A 341 -9.93 -13.71 28.60
C ALA A 341 -8.99 -14.71 27.91
N GLU A 342 -9.49 -15.45 26.92
CA GLU A 342 -8.68 -16.32 26.06
C GLU A 342 -7.57 -15.51 25.37
N LEU A 343 -7.91 -14.43 24.67
CA LEU A 343 -6.93 -13.56 24.01
C LEU A 343 -5.90 -12.96 24.99
N ARG A 344 -6.32 -12.54 26.19
CA ARG A 344 -5.39 -11.99 27.20
C ARG A 344 -4.36 -13.03 27.63
N SER A 345 -4.70 -14.31 27.64
CA SER A 345 -3.77 -15.38 28.03
C SER A 345 -2.68 -15.67 26.98
N LEU A 346 -2.94 -15.31 25.72
CA LEU A 346 -2.02 -15.55 24.60
C LEU A 346 -0.99 -14.41 24.45
N ARG A 347 0.20 -14.76 23.95
CA ARG A 347 1.32 -13.85 23.67
C ARG A 347 1.94 -14.17 22.31
N GLY A 348 2.71 -13.23 21.77
CA GLY A 348 3.46 -13.42 20.52
C GLY A 348 2.58 -13.90 19.35
N GLU A 349 3.08 -14.84 18.56
CA GLU A 349 2.41 -15.34 17.36
C GLU A 349 1.05 -15.99 17.66
N ALA A 350 0.94 -16.72 18.78
CA ALA A 350 -0.30 -17.40 19.16
C ALA A 350 -1.46 -16.41 19.38
N PHE A 351 -1.18 -15.22 19.94
CA PHE A 351 -2.16 -14.15 20.07
C PHE A 351 -2.67 -13.70 18.69
N PHE A 352 -1.75 -13.42 17.75
CA PHE A 352 -2.12 -12.91 16.42
C PHE A 352 -2.79 -13.98 15.56
N GLU A 353 -2.45 -15.25 15.72
CA GLU A 353 -3.17 -16.37 15.09
C GLU A 353 -4.61 -16.45 15.58
N ARG A 354 -4.81 -16.47 16.89
CA ARG A 354 -6.16 -16.52 17.47
C ARG A 354 -6.99 -15.30 17.11
N LEU A 355 -6.39 -14.12 17.14
CA LEU A 355 -7.03 -12.88 16.72
C LEU A 355 -7.49 -12.93 15.25
N ARG A 356 -6.66 -13.48 14.36
CA ARG A 356 -7.03 -13.69 12.95
C ARG A 356 -8.24 -14.60 12.78
N GLU A 357 -8.35 -15.66 13.58
CA GLU A 357 -9.49 -16.57 13.55
C GLU A 357 -10.77 -15.86 14.01
N LEU A 358 -10.72 -15.15 15.14
CA LEU A 358 -11.86 -14.39 15.65
C LEU A 358 -12.35 -13.33 14.66
N LEU A 359 -11.44 -12.61 14.00
CA LEU A 359 -11.79 -11.64 12.96
C LEU A 359 -12.42 -12.27 11.71
N ARG A 360 -12.17 -13.56 11.45
CA ARG A 360 -12.85 -14.32 10.37
C ARG A 360 -14.24 -14.77 10.82
N GLU A 361 -14.39 -15.19 12.08
CA GLU A 361 -15.68 -15.60 12.64
C GLU A 361 -16.69 -14.44 12.67
N THR A 362 -16.27 -13.26 13.16
CA THR A 362 -17.16 -12.09 13.29
C THR A 362 -17.57 -11.48 11.96
N ARG A 363 -16.87 -11.80 10.87
CA ARG A 363 -17.19 -11.33 9.51
C ARG A 363 -18.11 -12.25 8.72
N LYS A 364 -18.45 -13.43 9.24
CA LYS A 364 -19.46 -14.27 8.57
C LYS A 364 -20.78 -13.50 8.59
N PRO A 365 -21.37 -13.17 7.42
CA PRO A 365 -22.70 -12.58 7.41
C PRO A 365 -23.65 -13.58 8.05
N VAL A 366 -24.40 -13.12 9.06
CA VAL A 366 -25.52 -13.86 9.65
C VAL A 366 -26.60 -14.06 8.60
#